data_AF-A0A2V9PCB3-F1
#
_entry.id   AF-A0A2V9PCB3-F1
#
_cell.length_a   1.000
_cell.length_b   1.000
_cell.length_c   1.000
_cell.angle_alpha   90.00
_cell.angle_beta   90.00
_cell.angle_gamma   90.00
#
_symmetry.space_group_name_H-M   'P 1'
#
loop_
_entity.id
_entity.type
_entity.pdbx_description
1 polymer ?
#
loop_
_entity_poly.entity_id
_entity_poly.type
_entity_poly.pdbx_seq_one_letter_code
_entity_poly.pdbx_strand_id
1 'polypeptide(L)' 'MLIVRSPVRVSFCGGGTDLPAYYEKYGGAILSTSINKYFYTILSRRDDNYV' A
#
# COMPACT_ATOMS: atom_id res chain seq x y z
N MET A 1 4.73 -1.24 22.64
CA MET A 1 4.58 -0.31 21.50
C MET A 1 5.18 -0.96 20.27
N LEU A 2 4.38 -1.15 19.22
CA LEU A 2 4.79 -1.68 17.92
C LEU A 2 4.81 -0.54 16.91
N ILE A 3 5.90 -0.40 16.17
CA ILE A 3 6.06 0.64 15.14
C ILE A 3 6.31 -0.04 13.81
N VAL A 4 5.49 0.27 12.82
CA VAL A 4 5.59 -0.24 11.45
C VAL A 4 5.69 0.94 10.49
N ARG A 5 6.48 0.78 9.42
CA ARG A 5 6.51 1.72 8.30
C ARG A 5 6.20 1.01 7.00
N SER A 6 5.37 1.63 6.15
CA SER A 6 5.09 1.16 4.80
C SER A 6 5.61 2.18 3.78
N PRO A 7 6.46 1.77 2.82
CA PRO A 7 6.94 2.70 1.80
C PRO A 7 5.82 3.08 0.84
N VAL A 8 5.77 4.36 0.47
CA VAL A 8 4.96 4.77 -0.69
C VAL A 8 5.68 4.39 -1.98
N ARG A 9 4.93 4.29 -3.07
CA ARG A 9 5.45 3.93 -4.40
C ARG A 9 5.22 5.03 -5.42
N VAL A 10 6.10 5.10 -6.41
CA VAL A 10 5.90 5.83 -7.66
C VAL A 10 5.58 4.83 -8.76
N SER A 11 4.51 5.08 -9.51
CA SER A 11 4.13 4.28 -10.67
C SER A 11 4.78 4.84 -11.93
N PHE A 12 5.51 4.01 -12.67
CA PHE A 12 6.15 4.41 -13.92
C PHE A 12 5.25 4.14 -15.12
N CYS A 13 4.66 2.94 -15.19
CA CYS A 13 3.81 2.51 -16.31
C CYS A 13 2.71 1.56 -15.85
N GLY A 14 1.67 1.43 -16.68
CA GLY A 14 0.61 0.42 -16.50
C GLY A 14 -0.49 0.79 -15.51
N GLY A 15 -0.50 2.02 -14.99
CA GLY A 15 -1.56 2.48 -14.10
C GLY A 15 -2.94 2.42 -14.76
N GLY A 16 -3.92 1.83 -14.07
CA GLY A 16 -5.28 1.64 -14.58
C GLY A 16 -5.48 0.29 -15.27
N THR A 17 -4.41 -0.39 -15.70
CA THR A 17 -4.53 -1.75 -16.24
C THR A 17 -4.87 -2.78 -15.16
N ASP A 18 -4.66 -2.44 -13.89
CA ASP A 18 -5.05 -3.20 -12.69
C ASP A 18 -6.53 -3.02 -12.30
N LEU A 19 -7.30 -2.21 -13.02
CA LEU A 19 -8.73 -2.10 -12.80
C LEU A 19 -9.46 -3.31 -13.41
N PRO A 20 -10.48 -3.88 -12.72
CA PRO A 20 -11.26 -5.01 -13.24
C PRO A 20 -11.85 -4.76 -14.62
N ALA A 21 -12.33 -3.54 -14.86
CA ALA A 21 -12.87 -3.10 -16.15
C ALA A 21 -11.86 -3.22 -17.32
N TYR A 22 -10.56 -3.35 -17.03
CA TYR A 22 -9.51 -3.52 -18.02
C TYR A 22 -8.89 -4.92 -17.99
N TYR A 23 -8.36 -5.38 -16.84
CA TYR A 23 -7.58 -6.63 -16.81
C TYR A 23 -8.42 -7.87 -17.12
N GLU A 24 -9.73 -7.87 -16.83
CA GLU A 24 -10.58 -9.04 -17.09
C GLU A 24 -10.65 -9.38 -18.58
N LYS A 25 -10.43 -8.38 -19.46
CA LYS A 25 -10.48 -8.54 -20.91
C LYS A 25 -9.10 -8.59 -21.57
N TYR A 26 -8.14 -7.80 -21.08
CA TYR A 26 -6.87 -7.60 -21.78
C TYR A 26 -5.64 -8.05 -20.98
N GLY A 27 -5.82 -8.50 -19.73
CA GLY A 27 -4.73 -8.67 -18.76
C GLY A 27 -4.24 -7.32 -18.21
N GLY A 28 -3.47 -7.35 -17.11
CA GLY A 28 -2.97 -6.17 -16.43
C GLY A 28 -1.51 -6.32 -16.02
N ALA A 29 -0.74 -5.23 -16.12
CA ALA A 29 0.66 -5.20 -15.73
C ALA A 29 1.06 -3.79 -15.28
N ILE A 30 1.77 -3.69 -14.16
CA ILE A 30 2.25 -2.42 -13.59
C ILE A 30 3.76 -2.49 -13.38
N LEU A 31 4.44 -1.40 -13.72
CA LEU A 31 5.82 -1.15 -13.33
C LEU A 31 5.86 0.01 -12.32
N SER A 32 6.25 -0.28 -11.08
CA SER A 32 6.36 0.70 -10.01
C SER A 32 7.47 0.34 -9.03
N THR A 33 7.98 1.33 -8.29
CA THR A 33 8.97 1.11 -7.23
C THR A 33 8.62 1.89 -5.98
N SER A 34 9.02 1.36 -4.82
CA SER A 34 9.01 2.10 -3.56
C SER A 34 10.03 3.23 -3.58
N ILE A 35 9.71 4.34 -2.92
CA ILE A 35 10.64 5.46 -2.71
C ILE A 35 10.96 5.63 -1.22
N ASN A 36 11.94 6.47 -0.90
CA ASN A 36 12.38 6.78 0.47
C ASN A 36 11.40 7.71 1.22
N LYS A 37 10.09 7.46 1.10
CA LYS A 37 9.00 8.15 1.79
C LYS A 37 8.06 7.10 2.36
N TYR A 38 7.57 7.31 3.58
CA TYR A 38 6.91 6.25 4.35
C TYR A 38 5.71 6.78 5.11
N PHE A 39 4.67 5.96 5.20
CA PHE A 39 3.64 6.08 6.23
C PHE A 39 4.05 5.28 7.46
N TYR A 40 3.79 5.81 8.65
CA TYR A 40 4.09 5.17 9.93
C TYR A 40 2.80 4.81 10.65
N THR A 41 2.76 3.60 11.18
CA THR A 41 1.70 3.15 12.09
C THR A 41 2.34 2.84 13.43
N ILE A 42 1.81 3.46 14.48
CA ILE A 42 2.26 3.27 15.86
C ILE A 42 1.10 2.66 16.62
N LEU A 43 1.29 1.43 17.10
CA LEU A 43 0.30 0.70 17.87
C LEU A 43 0.80 0.53 19.30
N SER A 44 -0.02 0.97 20.25
CA SER A 44 0.21 0.73 21.67
C SER A 44 -0.93 -0.10 22.22
N ARG A 45 -0.58 -1.13 23.00
CA ARG A 45 -1.57 -1.84 23.81
C ARG A 45 -2.16 -0.83 24.79
N ARG A 46 -3.49 -0.80 24.88
CA ARG A 46 -4.18 -0.09 25.95
C ARG A 46 -4.17 -0.97 27.19
N ASP A 47 -3.85 -0.35 28.32
CA ASP A 47 -3.81 -1.01 29.63
C ASP A 47 -5.06 -0.68 30.47
N ASP A 48 -6.10 -0.11 29.86
CA ASP A 48 -7.40 0.06 30.49
C ASP A 48 -8.34 -1.13 30.20
N ASN A 49 -9.21 -1.45 31.16
CA ASN A 49 -10.14 -2.59 31.10
C ASN A 49 -11.37 -2.33 30.21
N TYR A 50 -11.29 -1.37 29.29
CA TYR A 50 -12.37 -1.08 28.35
C TYR A 50 -12.18 -1.91 27.07
N VAL A 51 -13.26 -2.58 26.66
CA VAL A 51 -13.34 -3.30 25.38
C VAL A 51 -13.56 -2.31 24.25
#